data_AF-Q63EA0-F1
#
_entry.id   AF-Q63EA0-F1
#
_cell.length_a   1.000
_cell.length_b   1.000
_cell.length_c   1.000
_cell.angle_alpha   90.00
_cell.angle_beta   90.00
_cell.angle_gamma   90.00
#
_symmetry.space_group_name_H-M   'P 1'
#
loop_
_entity.id
_entity.type
_entity.pdbx_description
1 polymer ?
#
loop_
_entity_poly.entity_id
_entity_poly.type
_entity_poly.pdbx_seq_one_letter_code
_entity_poly.pdbx_strand_id
1 'polypeptide(L)'
;MISTLQGEVLDVTVKEISELEYKREKTNMNKYIKVAVAYKFKPEGEVYKQAQYRKVTPEEDIQQVQNDVLHMFSNLFDKLVYLEGINVTEVSEIEYRAGRVEEDAELRFLQQITLDGCVS
;
A
#
# COMPACT_ATOMS: atom_id res chain seq x y z
N MET A 1 27.63 -0.69 -49.42
CA MET A 1 26.18 -0.68 -49.68
C MET A 1 25.52 -1.52 -48.61
N ILE A 2 24.86 -0.89 -47.64
CA ILE A 2 24.22 -1.56 -46.50
C ILE A 2 22.76 -1.82 -46.92
N SER A 3 22.48 -3.03 -47.41
CA SER A 3 21.13 -3.43 -47.82
C SER A 3 20.35 -3.95 -46.62
N THR A 4 19.51 -3.07 -46.10
CA THR A 4 18.15 -3.31 -45.58
C THR A 4 17.83 -4.74 -45.11
N LEU A 5 18.05 -5.02 -43.83
CA LEU A 5 17.44 -6.15 -43.14
C LEU A 5 15.98 -5.79 -42.80
N GLN A 6 15.06 -6.05 -43.73
CA GLN A 6 13.64 -6.21 -43.42
C GLN A 6 13.45 -7.57 -42.74
N GLY A 7 13.64 -7.63 -41.42
CA GLY A 7 13.20 -8.76 -40.62
C GLY A 7 11.70 -8.63 -40.34
N GLU A 8 10.91 -9.63 -40.74
CA GLU A 8 9.50 -9.74 -40.38
C GLU A 8 9.36 -9.92 -38.86
N VAL A 9 8.63 -9.01 -38.19
CA VAL A 9 8.30 -9.12 -36.77
C VAL A 9 7.13 -10.08 -36.64
N LEU A 10 7.38 -11.29 -36.10
CA LEU A 10 6.43 -12.39 -36.08
C LEU A 10 5.39 -12.31 -34.95
N ASP A 11 5.71 -11.71 -33.80
CA ASP A 11 4.76 -11.55 -32.69
C ASP A 11 5.14 -10.38 -31.75
N VAL A 12 4.14 -9.57 -31.35
CA VAL A 12 4.29 -8.44 -30.43
C VAL A 12 3.30 -8.61 -29.29
N THR A 13 3.81 -8.89 -28.10
CA THR A 13 2.99 -8.93 -26.88
C THR A 13 3.15 -7.61 -26.14
N VAL A 14 2.05 -6.86 -26.01
CA VAL A 14 1.99 -5.64 -25.21
C VAL A 14 1.29 -5.97 -23.89
N LYS A 15 1.99 -5.79 -22.77
CA LYS A 15 1.37 -5.79 -21.44
C LYS A 15 1.46 -4.41 -20.85
N GLU A 16 0.31 -3.83 -20.56
CA GLU A 16 0.20 -2.57 -19.85
C GLU A 16 0.42 -2.85 -18.36
N ILE A 17 1.44 -2.22 -17.78
CA ILE A 17 1.79 -2.36 -16.37
C ILE A 17 1.78 -0.94 -15.80
N SER A 18 0.75 -0.60 -15.02
CA SER A 18 0.59 0.74 -14.46
C SER A 18 1.53 0.96 -13.27
N GLU A 19 2.66 1.62 -13.52
CA GLU A 19 3.54 2.18 -12.49
C GLU A 19 3.36 3.72 -12.49
N LEU A 20 2.79 4.27 -11.41
CA LEU A 20 2.47 5.69 -11.28
C LEU A 20 3.62 6.46 -10.62
N GLU A 21 4.26 7.36 -11.36
CA GLU A 21 5.29 8.27 -10.82
C GLU A 21 4.71 9.68 -10.63
N TYR A 22 4.59 10.12 -9.37
CA TYR A 22 4.12 11.47 -9.03
C TYR A 22 5.30 12.44 -8.87
N LYS A 23 5.49 13.36 -9.83
CA LYS A 23 6.38 14.53 -9.67
C LYS A 23 5.56 15.81 -9.77
N ARG A 24 5.56 16.60 -8.69
CA ARG A 24 4.77 17.83 -8.55
C ARG A 24 5.63 19.02 -8.97
N GLU A 25 5.59 19.40 -10.25
CA GLU A 25 6.16 20.67 -10.70
C GLU A 25 5.27 21.36 -11.74
N LYS A 26 5.13 22.66 -11.56
CA LYS A 26 4.01 23.50 -12.00
C LYS A 26 4.14 23.89 -13.48
N THR A 27 3.92 22.98 -14.42
CA THR A 27 3.59 23.31 -15.83
C THR A 27 3.10 22.04 -16.55
N ASN A 28 1.85 22.04 -17.02
CA ASN A 28 1.20 20.95 -17.80
C ASN A 28 1.58 19.53 -17.36
N MET A 29 0.85 19.05 -16.36
CA MET A 29 0.94 17.73 -15.73
C MET A 29 0.62 16.60 -16.74
N ASN A 30 1.50 16.37 -17.70
CA ASN A 30 1.41 15.21 -18.58
C ASN A 30 1.75 13.98 -17.72
N LYS A 31 0.72 13.23 -17.31
CA LYS A 31 0.90 11.92 -16.68
C LYS A 31 1.35 10.93 -17.75
N TYR A 32 2.26 10.04 -17.39
CA TYR A 32 2.77 9.00 -18.29
C TYR A 32 2.65 7.64 -17.62
N ILE A 33 2.27 6.63 -18.41
CA ILE A 33 2.28 5.23 -18.02
C ILE A 33 3.44 4.52 -18.71
N LYS A 34 4.09 3.61 -17.98
CA LYS A 34 5.15 2.76 -18.51
C LYS A 34 4.53 1.50 -19.12
N VAL A 35 4.80 1.26 -20.39
CA VAL A 35 4.32 0.10 -21.13
C VAL A 35 5.49 -0.81 -21.41
N ALA A 36 5.36 -2.09 -21.07
CA ALA A 36 6.34 -3.10 -21.40
C ALA A 36 5.97 -3.74 -22.74
N VAL A 37 6.80 -3.50 -23.75
CA VAL A 37 6.66 -4.08 -25.09
C VAL A 37 7.68 -5.21 -25.23
N ALA A 38 7.19 -6.41 -25.54
CA ALA A 38 8.03 -7.56 -25.81
C ALA A 38 7.97 -7.91 -27.31
N TYR A 39 9.13 -7.99 -27.93
CA TYR A 39 9.30 -8.35 -29.34
C TYR A 39 9.89 -9.75 -29.45
N LYS A 40 9.30 -10.57 -30.32
CA LYS A 40 9.81 -11.89 -30.66
C LYS A 40 10.06 -11.97 -32.17
N PHE A 41 11.34 -11.97 -32.54
CA PHE A 41 11.75 -11.95 -33.96
C PHE A 41 11.76 -13.32 -34.63
N LYS A 42 11.80 -14.42 -33.86
CA LYS A 42 11.68 -15.81 -34.35
C LYS A 42 10.94 -16.68 -33.33
N PRO A 43 10.20 -17.73 -33.74
CA PRO A 43 9.47 -18.61 -32.82
C PRO A 43 10.36 -19.29 -31.77
N GLU A 44 11.60 -19.65 -32.11
CA GLU A 44 12.61 -20.17 -31.16
C GLU A 44 13.58 -19.11 -30.62
N GLY A 45 13.38 -17.83 -30.95
CA GLY A 45 14.33 -16.74 -30.66
C GLY A 45 14.18 -16.11 -29.27
N GLU A 46 15.21 -15.35 -28.88
CA GLU A 46 15.23 -14.55 -27.65
C GLU A 46 14.14 -13.47 -27.67
N VAL A 47 13.49 -13.25 -26.52
CA VAL A 47 12.47 -12.22 -26.34
C VAL A 47 13.14 -10.92 -25.92
N TYR A 48 13.06 -9.90 -26.76
CA TYR A 48 13.56 -8.56 -26.43
C TYR A 48 12.46 -7.76 -25.72
N LYS A 49 12.78 -7.18 -24.57
CA LYS A 49 11.83 -6.38 -23.77
C LYS A 49 12.26 -4.93 -23.75
N GLN A 50 11.34 -4.02 -24.05
CA GLN A 50 11.54 -2.58 -23.99
C GLN A 50 10.48 -1.93 -23.10
N ALA A 51 10.91 -1.05 -22.20
CA ALA A 51 10.01 -0.15 -21.50
C ALA A 51 9.82 1.13 -22.32
N GLN A 52 8.57 1.51 -22.58
CA GLN A 52 8.21 2.75 -23.25
C GLN A 52 7.28 3.57 -22.37
N TYR A 53 7.36 4.89 -22.44
CA TYR A 53 6.46 5.77 -21.69
C TYR A 53 5.45 6.39 -22.65
N ARG A 54 4.16 6.24 -22.33
CA ARG A 54 3.05 6.81 -23.11
C ARG A 54 2.31 7.84 -22.25
N LYS A 55 1.88 8.95 -22.86
CA LYS A 55 1.06 9.96 -22.21
C LYS A 55 -0.35 9.42 -21.94
N VAL A 56 -0.86 9.65 -20.73
CA VAL A 56 -2.19 9.26 -20.26
C VAL A 56 -3.26 10.13 -20.90
N THR A 57 -4.37 9.53 -21.33
CA THR A 57 -5.53 10.29 -21.84
C THR A 57 -6.37 10.85 -20.68
N PRO A 58 -7.17 11.92 -20.89
CA PRO A 58 -8.04 12.45 -19.85
C PRO A 58 -8.99 11.40 -19.25
N GLU A 59 -9.50 10.47 -20.07
CA GLU A 59 -10.42 9.42 -19.63
C GLU A 59 -9.74 8.40 -18.72
N GLU A 60 -8.53 7.95 -19.10
CA GLU A 60 -7.69 7.07 -18.29
C GLU A 60 -7.35 7.74 -16.94
N ASP A 61 -7.07 9.05 -16.96
CA ASP A 61 -6.79 9.82 -15.75
C ASP A 61 -8.01 9.92 -14.82
N ILE A 62 -9.19 10.17 -15.38
CA ILE A 62 -10.44 10.23 -14.61
C ILE A 62 -10.75 8.86 -13.99
N GLN A 63 -10.62 7.77 -14.76
CA GLN A 63 -10.83 6.41 -14.26
C GLN A 63 -9.87 6.07 -13.12
N GLN A 64 -8.61 6.48 -13.24
CA GLN A 64 -7.63 6.29 -12.19
C GLN A 64 -8.02 7.02 -10.92
N VAL A 65 -8.38 8.31 -11.02
CA VAL A 65 -8.83 9.10 -9.85
C VAL A 65 -10.07 8.47 -9.21
N GLN A 66 -11.01 7.96 -10.00
CA GLN A 66 -12.19 7.27 -9.48
C GLN A 66 -11.81 6.01 -8.67
N ASN A 67 -10.88 5.20 -9.18
CA ASN A 67 -10.40 4.02 -8.48
C ASN A 67 -9.64 4.38 -7.19
N ASP A 68 -8.79 5.40 -7.23
CA ASP A 68 -8.05 5.87 -6.05
C ASP A 68 -9.00 6.37 -4.95
N VAL A 69 -10.04 7.12 -5.34
CA VAL A 69 -11.09 7.59 -4.43
C VAL A 69 -11.86 6.42 -3.84
N LEU A 70 -12.24 5.43 -4.65
CA LEU A 70 -12.93 4.24 -4.18
C LEU A 70 -12.09 3.47 -3.15
N HIS A 71 -10.81 3.24 -3.44
CA HIS A 71 -9.88 2.59 -2.50
C HIS A 71 -9.75 3.37 -1.19
N MET A 72 -9.71 4.70 -1.24
CA MET A 72 -9.66 5.54 -0.04
C MET A 72 -10.92 5.37 0.81
N PHE A 73 -12.10 5.34 0.19
CA PHE A 73 -13.36 5.11 0.88
C PHE A 73 -13.47 3.70 1.46
N SER A 74 -13.05 2.65 0.74
CA SER A 74 -13.02 1.28 1.26
C SER A 74 -12.12 1.18 2.49
N ASN A 75 -10.90 1.74 2.43
CA ASN A 75 -9.98 1.74 3.56
C ASN A 75 -10.53 2.51 4.78
N LEU A 76 -11.26 3.60 4.54
CA LEU A 76 -11.92 4.34 5.62
C LEU A 76 -13.06 3.51 6.22
N PHE A 77 -13.87 2.88 5.38
CA PHE A 77 -14.98 2.03 5.81
C PHE A 77 -14.48 0.85 6.64
N ASP A 78 -13.44 0.15 6.20
CA ASP A 78 -12.84 -0.96 6.95
C ASP A 78 -12.36 -0.52 8.34
N LYS A 79 -11.78 0.67 8.45
CA LYS A 79 -11.37 1.24 9.75
C LYS A 79 -12.56 1.60 10.63
N LEU A 80 -13.64 2.12 10.04
CA LEU A 80 -14.86 2.45 10.78
C LEU A 80 -15.58 1.18 11.28
N VAL A 81 -15.67 0.14 10.44
CA VAL A 81 -16.19 -1.17 10.85
C VAL A 81 -15.34 -1.79 11.95
N TYR A 82 -14.01 -1.67 11.86
CA TYR A 82 -13.11 -2.10 12.94
C TYR A 82 -13.42 -1.37 14.26
N LEU A 83 -13.71 -0.06 14.21
CA LEU A 83 -14.10 0.72 15.40
C LEU A 83 -15.48 0.34 15.93
N GLU A 84 -16.44 -0.01 15.07
CA GLU A 84 -17.76 -0.53 15.49
C GLU A 84 -17.64 -1.91 16.17
N GLY A 85 -16.63 -2.71 15.79
CA GLY A 85 -16.32 -3.98 16.42
C GLY A 85 -15.68 -3.87 17.81
N ILE A 86 -15.24 -2.70 18.24
CA ILE A 86 -14.69 -2.49 19.59
C ILE A 86 -15.85 -2.31 20.57
N ASN A 87 -16.17 -3.38 21.30
CA ASN A 87 -17.17 -3.34 22.34
C ASN A 87 -16.66 -2.52 23.54
N VAL A 88 -17.32 -1.40 23.83
CA VAL A 88 -17.01 -0.53 24.99
C VAL A 88 -16.95 -1.33 26.29
N THR A 89 -17.78 -2.38 26.43
CA THR A 89 -17.81 -3.25 27.60
C THR A 89 -16.52 -4.03 27.78
N GLU A 90 -15.95 -4.56 26.70
CA GLU A 90 -14.70 -5.32 26.73
C GLU A 90 -13.52 -4.41 27.04
N VAL A 91 -13.50 -3.20 26.48
CA VAL A 91 -12.48 -2.19 26.78
C VAL A 91 -12.55 -1.79 28.25
N SER A 92 -13.74 -1.48 28.77
CA SER A 92 -13.93 -1.15 30.19
C SER A 92 -13.55 -2.29 31.12
N GLU A 93 -13.79 -3.55 30.74
CA GLU A 93 -13.36 -4.70 31.55
C GLU A 93 -11.84 -4.85 31.58
N ILE A 94 -11.16 -4.63 30.45
CA ILE A 94 -9.69 -4.63 30.38
C ILE A 94 -9.11 -3.50 31.23
N GLU A 95 -9.65 -2.28 31.11
CA GLU A 95 -9.24 -1.13 31.92
C GLU A 95 -9.44 -1.38 33.42
N TYR A 96 -10.58 -1.94 33.81
CA TYR A 96 -10.85 -2.30 35.19
C TYR A 96 -9.85 -3.33 35.72
N ARG A 97 -9.55 -4.38 34.95
CA ARG A 97 -8.57 -5.40 35.33
C ARG A 97 -7.16 -4.81 35.44
N ALA A 98 -6.77 -3.91 34.55
CA ALA A 98 -5.48 -3.22 34.61
C ALA A 98 -5.36 -2.37 35.89
N GLY A 99 -6.39 -1.55 36.20
CA GLY A 99 -6.40 -0.74 37.41
C GLY A 99 -6.37 -1.58 38.70
N ARG A 100 -7.06 -2.72 38.72
CA ARG A 100 -7.01 -3.67 39.84
C ARG A 100 -5.62 -4.24 40.07
N VAL A 101 -4.84 -4.51 39.02
CA VAL A 101 -3.47 -5.02 39.13
C VAL A 101 -2.54 -3.95 39.70
N GLU A 102 -2.72 -2.69 39.30
CA GLU A 102 -1.94 -1.56 39.82
C GLU A 102 -2.22 -1.33 41.32
N GLU A 103 -3.49 -1.32 41.71
CA GLU A 103 -3.91 -1.18 43.11
C GLU A 103 -3.36 -2.33 43.98
N ASP A 104 -3.42 -3.57 43.50
CA ASP A 104 -2.90 -4.74 44.22
C ASP A 104 -1.37 -4.70 44.36
N ALA A 105 -0.66 -4.17 43.36
CA ALA A 105 0.78 -3.96 43.41
C ALA A 105 1.17 -2.87 44.42
N GLU A 106 0.42 -1.76 44.46
CA GLU A 106 0.64 -0.68 45.41
C GLU A 106 0.39 -1.13 46.86
N LEU A 107 -0.68 -1.90 47.09
CA LEU A 107 -0.95 -2.48 48.41
C LEU A 107 0.17 -3.40 48.89
N ARG A 108 0.71 -4.26 48.01
CA ARG A 108 1.85 -5.13 48.34
C ARG A 108 3.10 -4.33 48.67
N PHE A 109 3.35 -3.25 47.94
CA PHE A 109 4.46 -2.35 48.19
C PHE A 109 4.35 -1.70 49.58
N LEU A 110 3.17 -1.18 49.92
CA LEU A 110 2.90 -0.60 51.25
C LEU A 110 3.05 -1.62 52.39
N GLN A 111 2.56 -2.84 52.19
CA GLN A 111 2.72 -3.93 53.16
C GLN A 111 4.19 -4.27 53.39
N GLN A 112 5.01 -4.30 52.33
CA GLN A 112 6.43 -4.57 52.42
C GLN A 112 7.17 -3.48 53.21
N ILE A 113 6.88 -2.20 52.95
CA ILE A 113 7.45 -1.08 53.73
C ILE A 113 7.08 -1.21 55.21
N THR A 114 5.83 -1.57 55.51
CA THR A 114 5.36 -1.70 56.88
C THR A 114 6.05 -2.83 57.62
N LEU A 115 6.27 -3.97 56.94
CA LEU A 115 7.03 -5.10 57.48
C LEU A 115 8.49 -4.73 57.72
N ASP A 116 9.18 -4.12 56.75
CA ASP A 116 10.60 -3.73 56.88
C ASP A 116 10.82 -2.71 58.01
N GLY A 117 9.86 -1.83 58.27
CA GLY A 117 9.90 -0.88 59.40
C GLY A 117 9.66 -1.50 60.78
N CYS A 118 9.11 -2.71 60.85
CA CYS A 118 8.82 -3.41 62.12
C CYS A 118 9.90 -4.41 62.55
N VAL A 119 10.89 -4.73 61.71
CA VAL A 119 12.02 -5.64 62.03
C VAL A 119 13.27 -4.87 62.50
N SER A 120 13.08 -3.68 63.10
CA SER A 120 14.16 -2.85 63.68
C SER A 120 14.34 -3.08 65.17
#